data_AF-A0A7J3M058-F1
#
_entry.id   AF-A0A7J3M058-F1
#
_cell.length_a   1.000
_cell.length_b   1.000
_cell.length_c   1.000
_cell.angle_alpha   90.00
_cell.angle_beta   90.00
_cell.angle_gamma   90.00
#
_symmetry.space_group_name_H-M   'P 1'
#
loop_
_entity.id
_entity.type
_entity.pdbx_description
1 polymer ?
#
loop_
_entity_poly.entity_id
_entity_poly.type
_entity_poly.pdbx_seq_one_letter_code
_entity_poly.pdbx_strand_id
1 'polypeptide(L)'
;MARRVIEVGEEYGIKVELVNEENTSTTCPLCKAKNQDHRRIHRGLLKCYKRDKVFNADLAGAYNMLKAKTISPSPATLGKGNALKAQS
;
A
#
# COMPACT_ATOMS: atom_id res chain seq x y z
N MET A 1 16.52 10.66 -2.91
CA MET A 1 15.75 10.16 -1.75
C MET A 1 16.24 8.79 -1.27
N ALA A 2 16.27 7.78 -2.14
CA ALA A 2 16.60 6.39 -1.75
C ALA A 2 17.96 6.21 -1.03
N ARG A 3 18.99 6.98 -1.40
CA ARG A 3 20.34 6.86 -0.83
C ARG A 3 20.39 6.95 0.70
N ARG A 4 19.76 7.97 1.30
CA ARG A 4 19.78 8.13 2.77
C ARG A 4 19.00 7.03 3.48
N VAL A 5 17.93 6.53 2.87
CA VAL A 5 17.13 5.43 3.42
C VAL A 5 17.92 4.13 3.45
N ILE A 6 18.75 3.87 2.43
CA ILE A 6 19.66 2.72 2.39
C ILE A 6 20.72 2.85 3.49
N GLU A 7 21.42 3.98 3.54
CA GLU A 7 22.49 4.23 4.52
C GLU A 7 21.98 4.08 5.98
N VAL A 8 20.84 4.69 6.32
CA VAL A 8 20.22 4.52 7.65
C VAL A 8 19.74 3.08 7.84
N GLY A 9 19.14 2.46 6.82
CA GLY A 9 18.67 1.09 6.94
C GLY A 9 19.79 0.13 7.32
N GLU A 10 20.93 0.22 6.63
CA GLU A 10 22.12 -0.59 6.91
C GLU A 10 22.67 -0.34 8.32
N GLU A 11 22.74 0.92 8.75
CA GLU A 11 23.19 1.31 10.11
C GLU A 11 22.35 0.64 11.21
N TYR A 12 21.03 0.52 11.01
CA TYR A 12 20.11 -0.07 11.97
C TYR A 12 19.85 -1.57 11.73
N GLY A 13 20.56 -2.22 10.81
CA GLY A 13 20.36 -3.64 10.47
C GLY A 13 19.03 -3.93 9.76
N ILE A 14 18.39 -2.91 9.18
CA ILE A 14 17.16 -3.01 8.39
C ILE A 14 17.53 -3.32 6.95
N LYS A 15 17.03 -4.45 6.42
CA LYS A 15 17.23 -4.80 5.00
C LYS A 15 16.43 -3.85 4.10
N VAL A 16 17.12 -3.05 3.30
CA VAL A 16 16.50 -2.16 2.30
C VAL A 16 16.56 -2.81 0.92
N GLU A 17 15.41 -2.97 0.29
CA GLU A 17 15.31 -3.53 -1.06
C GLU A 17 14.62 -2.53 -1.99
N LEU A 18 15.32 -2.09 -3.03
CA LEU A 18 14.73 -1.25 -4.06
C LEU A 18 13.83 -2.10 -4.95
N VAL A 19 12.57 -1.70 -5.06
CA VAL A 19 11.57 -2.35 -5.91
C VAL A 19 10.96 -1.34 -6.85
N ASN A 20 10.52 -1.83 -8.00
CA ASN A 20 9.84 -0.99 -8.97
C ASN A 20 8.44 -0.60 -8.46
N GLU A 21 8.10 0.69 -8.54
CA GLU A 21 6.83 1.27 -8.07
C GLU A 21 5.70 1.19 -9.10
N GLU A 22 5.96 0.67 -10.31
CA GLU A 22 5.01 0.70 -11.43
C GLU A 22 3.59 0.22 -11.05
N ASN A 23 2.61 1.06 -11.35
CA ASN A 23 1.17 0.83 -11.15
C ASN A 23 0.69 0.59 -9.70
N THR A 24 1.52 0.87 -8.70
CA THR A 24 1.12 0.71 -7.28
C THR A 24 0.15 1.79 -6.81
N SER A 25 0.25 3.02 -7.31
CA SER A 25 -0.55 4.17 -6.85
C SER A 25 -1.92 4.31 -7.55
N THR A 26 -2.25 3.41 -8.47
CA THR A 26 -3.52 3.36 -9.22
C THR A 26 -4.28 2.05 -9.02
N THR A 27 -3.67 1.07 -8.36
CA THR A 27 -4.28 -0.23 -8.08
C THR A 27 -5.03 -0.17 -6.73
N CYS A 28 -6.25 -0.70 -6.69
CA CYS A 28 -6.98 -0.78 -5.42
C CYS A 28 -6.32 -1.79 -4.46
N PRO A 29 -5.99 -1.40 -3.21
CA PRO A 29 -5.38 -2.32 -2.25
C PRO A 29 -6.30 -3.48 -1.83
N LEU A 30 -7.62 -3.33 -2.00
CA LEU A 30 -8.60 -4.35 -1.60
C LEU A 30 -8.98 -5.30 -2.72
N CYS A 31 -9.38 -4.77 -3.88
CA CYS A 31 -9.93 -5.60 -4.96
C CYS A 31 -8.96 -5.85 -6.12
N LYS A 32 -7.74 -5.28 -6.06
CA LYS A 32 -6.66 -5.40 -7.07
C LYS A 32 -7.04 -5.00 -8.50
N ALA A 33 -8.23 -4.43 -8.69
CA ALA A 33 -8.67 -3.96 -9.98
C ALA A 33 -7.84 -2.73 -10.38
N LYS A 34 -7.50 -2.69 -11.67
CA LYS A 34 -6.91 -1.56 -12.37
C LYS A 34 -7.99 -0.95 -13.27
N ASN A 35 -7.82 0.29 -13.73
CA ASN A 35 -8.67 0.98 -14.73
C ASN A 35 -9.89 1.75 -14.17
N GLN A 36 -10.80 2.14 -15.08
CA GLN A 36 -11.84 3.16 -14.94
C GLN A 36 -12.76 3.04 -13.71
N ASP A 37 -12.86 1.86 -13.11
CA ASP A 37 -13.55 1.60 -11.84
C ASP A 37 -12.80 2.13 -10.60
N HIS A 38 -11.62 2.72 -10.80
CA HIS A 38 -10.76 3.27 -9.76
C HIS A 38 -10.08 4.55 -10.28
N ARG A 39 -10.54 5.70 -9.79
CA ARG A 39 -10.03 7.00 -10.23
C ARG A 39 -9.43 7.75 -9.05
N ARG A 40 -8.30 8.43 -9.29
CA ARG A 40 -7.87 9.52 -8.40
C ARG A 40 -8.91 10.63 -8.50
N ILE A 41 -9.64 10.87 -7.42
CA ILE A 41 -10.64 11.95 -7.39
C ILE A 41 -9.91 13.29 -7.21
N HIS A 42 -8.94 13.31 -6.30
CA HIS A 42 -8.11 14.46 -5.98
C HIS A 42 -6.66 14.01 -5.78
N ARG A 43 -5.72 14.97 -5.74
CA ARG A 43 -4.33 14.67 -5.38
C ARG A 43 -4.31 13.98 -4.01
N GLY A 44 -3.72 12.78 -3.95
CA GLY A 44 -3.63 12.01 -2.72
C GLY A 44 -4.84 11.15 -2.37
N LEU A 45 -5.94 11.15 -3.14
CA LEU A 45 -7.12 10.31 -2.86
C LEU A 45 -7.48 9.39 -4.03
N LEU A 46 -7.61 8.09 -3.75
CA LEU A 46 -8.01 7.03 -4.67
C LEU A 46 -9.39 6.50 -4.27
N LYS A 47 -10.39 6.56 -5.15
CA LYS A 47 -11.70 5.91 -4.92
C LYS A 47 -11.78 4.57 -5.62
N CYS A 48 -12.24 3.57 -4.88
CA CYS A 48 -12.70 2.29 -5.38
C CYS A 48 -14.20 2.35 -5.59
N TYR A 49 -14.66 2.39 -6.83
CA TYR A 49 -16.10 2.42 -7.12
C TYR A 49 -16.75 1.06 -6.87
N LYS A 50 -16.00 -0.05 -7.01
CA LYS A 50 -16.51 -1.41 -6.74
C LYS A 50 -16.92 -1.65 -5.28
N ARG A 51 -16.25 -0.98 -4.33
CA ARG A 51 -16.49 -1.13 -2.88
C ARG A 51 -16.97 0.14 -2.21
N ASP A 52 -17.15 1.20 -3.00
CA ASP A 52 -17.47 2.55 -2.56
C ASP A 52 -16.62 3.00 -1.34
N LYS A 53 -15.30 2.87 -1.48
CA LYS A 53 -14.31 3.30 -0.48
C LYS A 53 -13.32 4.27 -1.08
N VAL A 54 -12.86 5.20 -0.26
CA VAL A 54 -11.80 6.16 -0.60
C VAL A 54 -10.57 5.86 0.25
N PHE A 55 -9.41 5.84 -0.38
CA PHE A 55 -8.12 5.59 0.24
C PHE A 55 -7.19 6.77 -0.01
N ASN A 56 -6.25 7.01 0.90
CA ASN A 56 -5.09 7.81 0.55
C ASN A 56 -4.27 7.05 -0.51
N ALA A 57 -3.91 7.74 -1.59
CA ALA A 57 -3.12 7.18 -2.69
C ALA A 57 -1.72 6.71 -2.24
N ASP A 58 -1.11 7.37 -1.25
CA ASP A 58 0.19 7.00 -0.69
C ASP A 58 0.10 5.71 0.13
N LEU A 59 -0.95 5.57 0.96
CA LEU A 59 -1.22 4.33 1.69
C LEU A 59 -1.54 3.17 0.75
N ALA A 60 -2.31 3.43 -0.31
CA ALA A 60 -2.60 2.44 -1.34
C ALA A 60 -1.30 2.00 -2.05
N GLY A 61 -0.43 2.95 -2.42
CA GLY A 61 0.88 2.67 -3.02
C GLY A 61 1.77 1.81 -2.11
N ALA A 62 1.95 2.23 -0.86
CA ALA A 62 2.77 1.50 0.12
C ALA A 62 2.25 0.07 0.36
N TYR A 63 0.94 -0.10 0.52
CA TYR A 63 0.35 -1.44 0.70
C TYR A 63 0.52 -2.32 -0.54
N ASN A 64 0.40 -1.74 -1.74
CA ASN A 64 0.59 -2.48 -2.98
C ASN A 64 2.06 -2.88 -3.18
N MET A 65 3.02 -2.04 -2.81
CA MET A 65 4.45 -2.41 -2.78
C MET A 65 4.72 -3.56 -1.79
N LEU A 66 4.15 -3.46 -0.58
CA LEU A 66 4.23 -4.53 0.43
C LEU A 66 3.59 -5.85 -0.04
N LYS A 67 2.60 -5.81 -0.95
CA LYS A 67 1.99 -7.02 -1.51
C LYS A 67 2.71 -7.53 -2.76
N ALA A 68 3.38 -6.67 -3.52
CA ALA A 68 4.10 -7.04 -4.73
C ALA A 68 5.31 -7.92 -4.42
N LYS A 69 5.95 -7.65 -3.28
CA LYS A 69 6.96 -8.53 -2.72
C LYS A 69 6.36 -9.21 -1.51
N THR A 70 6.40 -10.53 -1.41
CA THR A 70 6.01 -11.25 -0.18
C THR A 70 7.08 -11.01 0.89
N ILE A 71 7.34 -9.73 1.21
CA ILE A 71 7.98 -9.33 2.46
C ILE A 71 6.92 -9.68 3.50
N SER A 72 6.94 -10.93 3.92
CA SER A 72 6.14 -11.41 5.03
C SER A 72 6.86 -10.91 6.28
N PRO A 73 6.39 -9.86 6.97
CA PRO A 73 6.77 -9.72 8.36
C PRO A 73 6.05 -10.86 9.06
N SER A 74 6.73 -11.96 9.39
CA SER A 74 6.08 -12.94 10.23
C SER A 74 7.06 -13.81 11.01
N PRO A 75 6.65 -14.28 12.21
CA PRO A 75 5.26 -14.68 12.48
C PRO A 75 4.74 -14.38 13.90
N ALA A 76 3.75 -13.49 14.07
CA ALA A 76 2.81 -13.57 15.22
C ALA A 76 1.63 -12.57 15.20
N THR A 77 1.80 -11.33 14.72
CA THR A 77 0.86 -10.25 15.09
C THR A 77 0.14 -9.55 13.95
N LEU A 78 0.02 -10.17 12.77
CA LEU A 78 -1.15 -9.87 11.93
C LEU A 78 -2.42 -10.57 12.47
N GLY A 79 -2.58 -10.52 13.79
CA GLY A 79 -3.82 -10.86 14.46
C GLY A 79 -4.84 -9.80 14.07
N LYS A 80 -5.73 -10.18 13.16
CA LYS A 80 -7.11 -9.64 13.05
C LYS A 80 -7.18 -8.13 13.29
N GLY A 81 -6.59 -7.33 12.41
CA GLY A 81 -7.02 -5.95 12.24
C GLY A 81 -8.44 -6.01 11.67
N ASN A 82 -9.44 -5.98 12.58
CA ASN A 82 -10.84 -5.99 12.23
C ASN A 82 -11.09 -4.98 11.12
N ALA A 83 -11.73 -5.46 10.04
CA ALA A 83 -12.37 -4.60 9.07
C ALA A 83 -13.11 -3.50 9.83
N LEU A 84 -12.83 -2.24 9.48
CA LEU A 84 -13.58 -1.08 9.93
C LEU A 84 -15.07 -1.30 9.60
N LYS A 85 -15.77 -1.94 10.52
CA LYS A 85 -17.21 -1.83 10.71
C LYS A 85 -17.42 -0.47 11.36
N ALA A 86 -17.80 0.49 10.54
CA ALA A 86 -18.73 1.53 10.91
C ALA A 86 -19.85 1.41 9.85
N GLN A 87 -21.13 1.07 10.08
CA GLN A 87 -22.04 1.28 11.23
C GLN A 87 -21.89 2.72 11.74
N SER A 88 -22.69 3.69 11.32
CA SER A 88 -24.14 3.72 11.08
C SER A 88 -24.51 4.69 9.94
#